data_AF-A0A7C9TXY1-F1
#
_entry.id   AF-A0A7C9TXY1-F1
#
_cell.length_a   1.000
_cell.length_b   1.000
_cell.length_c   1.000
_cell.angle_alpha   90.00
_cell.angle_beta   90.00
_cell.angle_gamma   90.00
#
_symmetry.space_group_name_H-M   'P 1'
#
loop_
_entity.id
_entity.type
_entity.pdbx_description
1 polymer ?
#
loop_
_entity_poly.entity_id
_entity_poly.type
_entity_poly.pdbx_seq_one_letter_code
_entity_poly.pdbx_strand_id
1 'polypeptide(L)'
;MNPSPWSFDGNKNFVPILHEGTVVGFLRPDYAEKIAQVLNAQDRLQADRERLRKCLQLACFDLLRQGGGDTNKVEELMKQYAIRVERPKHGSRAIAFLLRDRQEELQVSDQEFLKFCDTLKVSPQQIKDIFAGKPIDESAIGPLARILGKNPTEVKTVLRGPSEASA
;
A
#
# COMPACT_ATOMS: atom_id res chain seq x y z
N MET A 1 -50.52 14.09 -2.64
CA MET A 1 -49.52 14.77 -1.79
C MET A 1 -48.29 13.88 -1.77
N ASN A 2 -47.19 14.30 -2.41
CA ASN A 2 -45.96 13.52 -2.39
C ASN A 2 -45.29 13.71 -1.02
N PRO A 3 -44.97 12.62 -0.29
CA PRO A 3 -44.31 12.73 1.00
C PRO A 3 -42.94 13.39 0.82
N SER A 4 -42.63 14.34 1.70
CA SER A 4 -41.34 15.02 1.72
C SER A 4 -40.20 13.99 1.79
N PRO A 5 -39.06 14.19 1.12
CA PRO A 5 -37.88 13.34 1.30
C PRO A 5 -37.37 13.32 2.75
N TRP A 6 -37.84 14.24 3.60
CA TRP A 6 -37.58 14.32 5.04
C TRP A 6 -38.69 13.72 5.90
N SER A 7 -39.71 13.09 5.31
CA SER A 7 -40.78 12.45 6.09
C SER A 7 -40.29 11.14 6.69
N PHE A 8 -40.44 11.03 8.01
CA PHE A 8 -40.19 9.80 8.75
C PHE A 8 -41.30 8.79 8.42
N ASP A 9 -40.94 7.73 7.72
CA ASP A 9 -41.85 6.63 7.41
C ASP A 9 -41.74 5.58 8.53
N GLY A 10 -42.75 5.54 9.39
CA GLY A 10 -42.82 4.62 10.53
C GLY A 10 -42.89 3.14 10.16
N ASN A 11 -43.07 2.80 8.87
CA ASN A 11 -43.01 1.43 8.37
C ASN A 11 -41.59 1.00 7.97
N LYS A 12 -40.59 1.88 8.03
CA LYS A 12 -39.20 1.52 7.71
C LYS A 12 -38.50 1.00 8.96
N ASN A 13 -37.81 -0.13 8.82
CA ASN A 13 -36.98 -0.67 9.89
C ASN A 13 -35.77 0.24 10.13
N PHE A 14 -35.54 0.63 11.38
CA PHE A 14 -34.36 1.38 11.81
C PHE A 14 -33.59 0.57 12.84
N VAL A 15 -32.26 0.71 12.83
CA VAL A 15 -31.36 0.09 13.80
C VAL A 15 -30.70 1.16 14.66
N PRO A 16 -30.52 0.92 15.97
CA PRO A 16 -29.83 1.85 16.84
C PRO A 16 -28.32 1.84 16.54
N ILE A 17 -27.71 3.03 16.54
CA ILE A 17 -26.26 3.18 16.56
C ILE A 17 -25.82 3.45 17.99
N LEU A 18 -24.82 2.71 18.43
CA LEU A 18 -24.22 2.84 19.75
C LEU A 18 -22.83 3.48 19.64
N HIS A 19 -22.53 4.37 20.58
CA HIS A 19 -21.19 4.86 20.86
C HIS A 19 -20.92 4.65 22.35
N GLU A 20 -19.86 3.89 22.68
CA GLU A 20 -19.50 3.54 24.06
C GLU A 20 -20.69 2.98 24.89
N GLY A 21 -21.52 2.14 24.25
CA GLY A 21 -22.70 1.55 24.89
C GLY A 21 -23.92 2.46 24.99
N THR A 22 -23.82 3.73 24.55
CA THR A 22 -24.95 4.68 24.55
C THR A 22 -25.56 4.78 23.16
N VAL A 23 -26.90 4.75 23.07
CA VAL A 23 -27.61 4.94 21.80
C VAL A 23 -27.53 6.42 21.41
N VAL A 24 -26.86 6.70 20.30
CA VAL A 24 -26.65 8.07 19.77
C VAL A 24 -27.59 8.39 18.60
N GLY A 25 -28.33 7.40 18.08
CA GLY A 25 -29.32 7.62 17.03
C GLY A 25 -29.86 6.33 16.41
N PHE A 26 -30.74 6.50 15.43
CA PHE A 26 -31.35 5.40 14.68
C PHE A 26 -31.16 5.66 13.19
N LEU A 27 -30.71 4.64 12.46
CA LEU A 27 -30.47 4.72 11.02
C LEU A 27 -31.10 3.55 10.28
N ARG A 28 -31.37 3.75 9.00
CA ARG A 28 -31.78 2.63 8.14
C ARG A 28 -30.62 1.61 8.07
N PRO A 29 -30.90 0.30 8.04
CA PRO A 29 -29.88 -0.75 8.10
C PRO A 29 -28.76 -0.60 7.06
N ASP A 30 -29.09 -0.21 5.84
CA ASP A 30 -28.17 0.00 4.72
C ASP A 30 -27.15 1.12 4.96
N TYR A 31 -27.55 2.18 5.66
CA TYR A 31 -26.64 3.26 6.06
C TYR A 31 -25.90 2.92 7.34
N ALA A 32 -26.58 2.30 8.30
CA ALA A 32 -25.98 1.90 9.57
C ALA A 32 -24.81 0.93 9.35
N GLU A 33 -24.95 -0.02 8.42
CA GLU A 33 -23.88 -0.94 8.05
C GLU A 33 -22.67 -0.20 7.47
N LYS A 34 -22.86 0.69 6.49
CA LYS A 34 -21.78 1.47 5.90
C LYS A 34 -21.06 2.35 6.92
N ILE A 35 -21.82 3.02 7.79
CA ILE A 35 -21.28 3.88 8.84
C ILE A 35 -20.50 3.03 9.85
N ALA A 36 -21.04 1.90 10.30
CA ALA A 36 -20.35 0.99 11.21
C ALA A 36 -19.08 0.40 10.59
N GLN A 37 -19.08 0.10 9.29
CA GLN A 37 -17.87 -0.35 8.58
C GLN A 37 -16.78 0.72 8.58
N VAL A 38 -17.14 1.99 8.30
CA VAL A 38 -16.18 3.10 8.27
C VAL A 38 -15.67 3.45 9.67
N LEU A 39 -16.56 3.59 10.65
CA LEU A 39 -16.19 4.00 12.00
C LEU A 39 -15.33 2.93 12.70
N ASN A 40 -15.62 1.65 12.48
CA ASN A 40 -14.84 0.56 13.07
C ASN A 40 -13.64 0.16 12.20
N ALA A 41 -13.38 0.81 11.07
CA ALA A 41 -12.28 0.45 10.18
C ALA A 41 -10.92 0.63 10.88
N GLN A 42 -10.79 1.70 11.67
CA GLN A 42 -9.58 1.99 12.44
C GLN A 42 -9.26 0.86 13.44
N ASP A 43 -10.26 0.43 14.21
CA ASP A 43 -10.12 -0.65 15.20
C ASP A 43 -9.77 -1.98 14.54
N ARG A 44 -10.40 -2.28 13.40
CA ARG A 44 -10.07 -3.47 12.59
C ARG A 44 -8.63 -3.42 12.10
N LEU A 45 -8.20 -2.29 11.53
CA LEU A 45 -6.82 -2.10 11.07
C LEU A 45 -5.81 -2.29 12.21
N GLN A 46 -6.13 -1.80 13.41
CA GLN A 46 -5.28 -1.98 14.58
C GLN A 46 -5.23 -3.45 15.02
N ALA A 47 -6.38 -4.11 15.13
CA ALA A 47 -6.46 -5.53 15.48
C ALA A 47 -5.71 -6.43 14.48
N ASP A 48 -5.86 -6.16 13.18
CA ASP A 48 -5.16 -6.87 12.12
C ASP A 48 -3.65 -6.63 12.20
N ARG A 49 -3.20 -5.39 12.45
CA ARG A 49 -1.79 -5.06 12.63
C ARG A 49 -1.16 -5.83 13.80
N GLU A 50 -1.86 -5.91 14.93
CA GLU A 50 -1.40 -6.67 16.09
C GLU A 50 -1.33 -8.17 15.81
N ARG A 51 -2.34 -8.71 15.13
CA ARG A 51 -2.37 -10.11 14.71
C ARG A 51 -1.21 -10.42 13.77
N LEU A 52 -0.99 -9.61 12.74
CA LEU A 52 0.11 -9.78 11.79
C LEU A 52 1.47 -9.70 12.48
N ARG A 53 1.64 -8.77 13.43
CA ARG A 53 2.87 -8.66 14.23
C ARG A 53 3.13 -9.95 15.02
N LYS A 54 2.11 -10.52 15.67
CA LYS A 54 2.24 -11.79 16.41
C LYS A 54 2.58 -12.96 15.49
N CYS A 55 1.94 -13.04 14.32
CA CYS A 55 2.26 -14.06 13.32
C CYS A 55 3.71 -13.97 12.84
N LEU A 56 4.20 -12.75 12.55
CA LEU A 56 5.59 -12.53 12.16
C LEU A 56 6.57 -12.92 13.29
N GLN A 57 6.23 -12.60 14.54
CA GLN A 57 7.02 -12.97 15.70
C GLN A 57 7.15 -14.50 15.83
N LEU A 58 6.05 -15.23 15.71
CA LEU A 58 6.04 -16.69 15.75
C LEU A 58 6.86 -17.29 14.61
N ALA A 59 6.70 -16.78 13.39
CA ALA A 59 7.48 -17.24 12.24
C ALA A 59 8.99 -17.01 12.43
N CYS A 60 9.39 -15.83 12.94
CA CYS A 60 10.79 -15.53 13.23
C CYS A 60 11.35 -16.41 14.37
N PHE A 61 10.53 -16.68 15.39
CA PHE A 61 10.89 -17.59 16.48
C PHE A 61 11.13 -19.01 15.98
N ASP A 62 10.22 -19.53 15.17
CA ASP A 62 10.35 -20.87 14.59
C ASP A 62 11.58 -20.98 13.68
N LEU A 63 11.86 -19.96 12.87
CA LEU A 63 13.07 -19.90 12.04
C LEU A 63 14.35 -19.93 12.88
N LEU A 64 14.44 -19.15 13.94
CA LEU A 64 15.60 -19.14 14.84
C LEU A 64 15.74 -20.49 15.55
N ARG A 65 14.64 -21.06 16.03
CA ARG A 65 14.63 -22.38 16.67
C ARG A 65 15.09 -23.49 15.73
N GLN A 66 14.61 -23.50 14.48
CA GLN A 66 15.00 -24.51 13.48
C GLN A 66 16.45 -24.34 13.02
N GLY A 67 16.93 -23.09 12.93
CA GLY A 67 18.30 -22.77 12.54
C GLY A 67 19.35 -22.90 13.65
N GLY A 68 18.96 -23.29 14.87
CA GLY A 68 19.85 -23.32 16.04
C GLY A 68 20.32 -21.92 16.49
N GLY A 69 19.60 -20.88 16.09
CA GLY A 69 19.88 -19.49 16.45
C GLY A 69 19.33 -19.10 17.83
N ASP A 70 19.76 -17.95 18.31
CA ASP A 70 19.32 -17.40 19.59
C ASP A 70 17.88 -16.86 19.48
N THR A 71 16.93 -17.54 20.14
CA THR A 71 15.51 -17.16 20.17
C THR A 71 15.24 -15.85 20.88
N ASN A 72 16.20 -15.31 21.65
CA ASN A 72 16.05 -13.98 22.25
C ASN A 72 16.21 -12.84 21.22
N LYS A 73 16.69 -13.15 20.02
CA LYS A 73 16.91 -12.17 18.92
C LYS A 73 15.74 -12.08 17.95
N VAL A 74 14.57 -12.62 18.29
CA VAL A 74 13.37 -12.57 17.42
C VAL A 74 13.02 -11.13 17.03
N GLU A 75 13.02 -10.18 17.97
CA GLU A 75 12.70 -8.78 17.67
C GLU A 75 13.71 -8.13 16.72
N GLU A 76 15.00 -8.48 16.87
CA GLU A 76 16.05 -8.00 15.96
C GLU A 76 15.83 -8.55 14.56
N LEU A 77 15.53 -9.86 14.43
CA LEU A 77 15.24 -10.50 13.15
C LEU A 77 13.99 -9.89 12.49
N MET A 78 12.91 -9.67 13.26
CA MET A 78 11.72 -8.97 12.79
C MET A 78 12.04 -7.57 12.26
N LYS A 79 12.90 -6.82 12.95
CA LYS A 79 13.33 -5.48 12.52
C LYS A 79 14.15 -5.54 11.23
N GLN A 80 15.05 -6.50 11.10
CA GLN A 80 15.82 -6.70 9.87
C GLN A 80 14.91 -7.06 8.69
N TYR A 81 13.91 -7.91 8.90
CA TYR A 81 12.90 -8.19 7.89
C TYR A 81 12.14 -6.92 7.52
N ALA A 82 11.61 -6.19 8.51
CA ALA A 82 10.87 -4.96 8.27
C ALA A 82 11.67 -3.96 7.41
N ILE A 83 12.97 -3.77 7.69
CA ILE A 83 13.86 -2.91 6.89
C ILE A 83 14.02 -3.44 5.45
N ARG A 84 14.12 -4.75 5.26
CA ARG A 84 14.27 -5.36 3.92
C ARG A 84 13.01 -5.26 3.08
N VAL A 85 11.83 -5.33 3.71
CA VAL A 85 10.54 -5.24 3.02
C VAL A 85 10.00 -3.81 2.99
N GLU A 86 10.62 -2.86 3.70
CA GLU A 86 10.21 -1.47 3.66
C GLU A 86 10.28 -0.94 2.23
N ARG A 87 9.17 -0.38 1.76
CA ARG A 87 9.07 0.22 0.43
C ARG A 87 10.11 1.35 0.33
N PRO A 88 11.10 1.24 -0.58
CA PRO A 88 12.07 2.29 -0.80
C PRO A 88 11.35 3.58 -1.16
N LYS A 89 11.64 4.65 -0.42
CA LYS A 89 11.03 5.97 -0.66
C LYS A 89 11.66 6.65 -1.87
N HIS A 90 12.96 6.43 -2.08
CA HIS A 90 13.75 7.11 -3.11
C HIS A 90 14.72 6.18 -3.85
N GLY A 91 15.25 6.67 -4.97
CA GLY A 91 16.25 5.99 -5.77
C GLY A 91 15.67 5.01 -6.79
N SER A 92 16.56 4.30 -7.48
CA SER A 92 16.25 3.32 -8.52
C SER A 92 15.32 2.20 -8.02
N ARG A 93 15.49 1.75 -6.78
CA ARG A 93 14.58 0.77 -6.16
C ARG A 93 13.17 1.30 -5.96
N ALA A 94 12.99 2.58 -5.64
CA ALA A 94 11.67 3.17 -5.52
C ALA A 94 10.96 3.23 -6.88
N ILE A 95 11.70 3.53 -7.95
CA ILE A 95 11.19 3.46 -9.32
C ILE A 95 10.82 2.03 -9.70
N ALA A 96 11.62 1.03 -9.32
CA ALA A 96 11.31 -0.38 -9.55
C ALA A 96 9.98 -0.80 -8.88
N PHE A 97 9.71 -0.32 -7.66
CA PHE A 97 8.43 -0.52 -7.01
C PHE A 97 7.27 0.14 -7.76
N LEU A 98 7.44 1.38 -8.23
CA LEU A 98 6.40 2.05 -9.03
C LEU A 98 6.12 1.32 -10.35
N LEU A 99 7.15 0.75 -10.98
CA LEU A 99 6.99 -0.06 -12.20
C LEU A 99 6.21 -1.35 -11.91
N ARG A 100 6.44 -1.99 -10.75
CA ARG A 100 5.67 -3.16 -10.32
C ARG A 100 4.22 -2.83 -10.01
N ASP A 101 3.96 -1.76 -9.27
CA ASP A 101 2.59 -1.28 -9.03
C ASP A 101 1.87 -1.03 -10.36
N ARG A 102 2.57 -0.40 -11.32
CA ARG A 102 2.02 -0.14 -12.64
C ARG A 102 1.74 -1.41 -13.44
N GLN A 103 2.61 -2.41 -13.34
CA GLN A 103 2.39 -3.70 -13.96
C GLN A 103 1.14 -4.40 -13.39
N GLU A 104 0.96 -4.36 -12.06
CA GLU A 104 -0.19 -4.93 -11.37
C GLU A 104 -1.49 -4.22 -11.75
N GLU A 105 -1.48 -2.88 -11.83
CA GLU A 105 -2.61 -2.07 -12.32
C GLU A 105 -3.02 -2.44 -13.74
N LEU A 106 -2.04 -2.71 -14.61
CA LEU A 106 -2.28 -3.11 -15.99
C LEU A 106 -2.68 -4.59 -16.13
N GLN A 107 -2.51 -5.39 -15.07
CA GLN A 107 -2.80 -6.83 -15.05
C GLN A 107 -2.12 -7.62 -16.16
N VAL A 108 -0.87 -7.27 -16.47
CA VAL A 108 -0.07 -7.89 -17.54
C VAL A 108 1.04 -8.79 -16.97
N SER A 109 1.39 -9.83 -17.72
CA SER A 109 2.54 -10.69 -17.39
C SER A 109 3.87 -9.94 -17.49
N ASP A 110 4.92 -10.48 -16.87
CA ASP A 110 6.27 -9.89 -16.93
C ASP A 110 6.75 -9.69 -18.38
N GLN A 111 6.47 -10.65 -19.28
CA GLN A 111 6.88 -10.55 -20.68
C GLN A 111 6.13 -9.47 -21.44
N GLU A 112 4.83 -9.31 -21.19
CA GLU A 112 4.00 -8.26 -21.79
C GLU A 112 4.43 -6.88 -21.26
N PHE A 113 4.72 -6.78 -19.97
CA PHE A 113 5.19 -5.53 -19.37
C PHE A 113 6.55 -5.09 -19.93
N LEU A 114 7.49 -6.02 -20.11
CA LEU A 114 8.78 -5.70 -20.74
C LEU A 114 8.62 -5.20 -22.18
N LYS A 115 7.71 -5.81 -22.95
CA LYS A 115 7.39 -5.33 -24.31
C LYS A 115 6.75 -3.95 -24.27
N PHE A 116 5.80 -3.72 -23.36
CA PHE A 116 5.17 -2.42 -23.16
C PHE A 116 6.21 -1.34 -22.86
N CYS A 117 7.12 -1.57 -21.91
CA CYS A 117 8.21 -0.65 -21.60
C CYS A 117 9.11 -0.36 -22.81
N ASP A 118 9.41 -1.39 -23.62
CA ASP A 118 10.23 -1.26 -24.82
C ASP A 118 9.57 -0.35 -25.88
N THR A 119 8.24 -0.45 -26.06
CA THR A 119 7.49 0.47 -26.96
C THR A 119 7.58 1.94 -26.51
N LEU A 120 7.81 2.18 -25.23
CA LEU A 120 7.97 3.51 -24.63
C LEU A 120 9.43 3.94 -24.51
N LYS A 121 10.36 3.25 -25.20
CA LYS A 121 11.80 3.53 -25.26
C LYS A 121 12.54 3.23 -23.96
N VAL A 122 12.07 2.26 -23.17
CA VAL A 122 12.81 1.71 -22.04
C VAL A 122 13.07 0.23 -22.30
N SER A 123 14.31 -0.09 -22.68
CA SER A 123 14.68 -1.44 -23.07
C SER A 123 14.50 -2.46 -21.93
N PRO A 124 14.28 -3.74 -22.24
CA PRO A 124 14.20 -4.79 -21.23
C PRO A 124 15.43 -4.87 -20.31
N GLN A 125 16.62 -4.54 -20.84
CA GLN A 125 17.84 -4.52 -20.03
C GLN A 125 17.84 -3.35 -19.05
N GLN A 126 17.39 -2.16 -19.45
CA GLN A 126 17.22 -1.02 -18.54
C GLN A 126 16.21 -1.34 -17.45
N ILE A 127 15.10 -2.01 -17.76
CA ILE A 127 14.13 -2.45 -16.75
C ILE A 127 14.79 -3.40 -15.73
N LYS A 128 15.54 -4.41 -16.20
CA LYS A 128 16.28 -5.32 -15.32
C LYS A 128 17.30 -4.58 -14.45
N ASP A 129 18.01 -3.61 -15.02
CA ASP A 129 18.98 -2.79 -14.31
C ASP A 129 18.33 -1.93 -13.22
N ILE A 130 17.15 -1.37 -13.49
CA ILE A 130 16.33 -0.64 -12.50
C ILE A 130 15.92 -1.56 -11.35
N PHE A 131 15.42 -2.76 -11.65
CA PHE A 131 15.06 -3.76 -10.63
C PHE A 131 16.26 -4.25 -9.81
N ALA A 132 17.46 -4.27 -10.40
CA ALA A 132 18.71 -4.54 -9.68
C ALA A 132 19.19 -3.34 -8.84
N GLY A 133 18.55 -2.18 -8.93
CA GLY A 133 18.90 -0.97 -8.22
C GLY A 133 20.05 -0.18 -8.84
N LYS A 134 20.41 -0.43 -10.10
CA LYS A 134 21.43 0.37 -10.80
C LYS A 134 20.99 1.82 -10.99
N PRO A 135 21.92 2.79 -11.11
CA PRO A 135 21.60 4.18 -11.37
C PRO A 135 20.76 4.34 -12.64
N ILE A 136 19.79 5.25 -12.60
CA ILE A 136 18.92 5.57 -13.75
C ILE A 136 19.45 6.86 -14.38
N ASP A 137 19.70 6.81 -15.69
CA ASP A 137 20.09 7.98 -16.48
C ASP A 137 18.94 8.99 -16.58
N GLU A 138 19.23 10.29 -16.56
CA GLU A 138 18.20 11.32 -16.65
C GLU A 138 17.40 11.28 -17.96
N SER A 139 18.01 10.80 -19.05
CA SER A 139 17.33 10.58 -20.32
C SER A 139 16.17 9.58 -20.23
N ALA A 140 16.21 8.65 -19.26
CA ALA A 140 15.15 7.67 -19.03
C ALA A 140 13.97 8.24 -18.23
N ILE A 141 14.09 9.43 -17.61
CA ILE A 141 13.02 10.01 -16.77
C ILE A 141 11.75 10.26 -17.59
N GLY A 142 11.88 10.83 -18.79
CA GLY A 142 10.73 11.09 -19.68
C GLY A 142 9.98 9.82 -20.09
N PRO A 143 10.67 8.80 -20.65
CA PRO A 143 10.10 7.48 -20.91
C PRO A 143 9.43 6.83 -19.68
N LEU A 144 10.11 6.82 -18.52
CA LEU A 144 9.58 6.24 -17.29
C LEU A 144 8.33 6.97 -16.80
N ALA A 145 8.29 8.29 -16.91
CA ALA A 145 7.11 9.09 -16.55
C ALA A 145 5.87 8.68 -17.37
N ARG A 146 6.04 8.38 -18.68
CA ARG A 146 4.94 7.90 -19.53
C ARG A 146 4.46 6.50 -19.10
N ILE A 147 5.38 5.58 -18.82
CA ILE A 147 5.05 4.22 -18.35
C ILE A 147 4.24 4.31 -17.05
N LEU A 148 4.72 5.11 -16.10
CA LEU A 148 4.15 5.27 -14.76
C LEU A 148 2.88 6.15 -14.73
N GLY A 149 2.51 6.80 -15.83
CA GLY A 149 1.40 7.76 -15.85
C GLY A 149 1.62 8.96 -14.93
N LYS A 150 2.88 9.39 -14.74
CA LYS A 150 3.29 10.48 -13.85
C LYS A 150 3.96 11.62 -14.63
N ASN A 151 4.09 12.77 -13.99
CA ASN A 151 4.86 13.89 -14.53
C ASN A 151 6.38 13.60 -14.40
N PRO A 152 7.25 13.96 -15.36
CA PRO A 152 8.71 13.76 -15.22
C PRO A 152 9.31 14.35 -13.94
N THR A 153 8.77 15.47 -13.45
CA THR A 153 9.19 16.09 -12.18
C THR A 153 8.92 15.17 -10.98
N GLU A 154 7.78 14.48 -10.95
CA GLU A 154 7.46 13.52 -9.87
C GLU A 154 8.42 12.34 -9.88
N VAL A 155 8.71 11.78 -11.06
CA VAL A 155 9.67 10.68 -11.22
C VAL A 155 11.07 11.13 -10.77
N LYS A 156 11.47 12.36 -11.12
CA LYS A 156 12.74 12.95 -10.68
C LYS A 156 12.81 13.11 -9.16
N THR A 157 11.73 13.56 -8.52
CA THR A 157 11.63 13.68 -7.06
C THR A 157 11.73 12.32 -6.37
N VAL A 158 11.05 11.30 -6.89
CA VAL A 158 11.18 9.94 -6.35
C VAL A 158 12.60 9.41 -6.54
N LEU A 159 13.21 9.64 -7.70
CA LEU A 159 14.56 9.17 -7.98
C LEU A 159 15.61 9.82 -7.06
N ARG A 160 15.54 11.14 -6.85
CA ARG A 160 16.55 11.89 -6.08
C ARG A 160 16.29 11.94 -4.58
N GLY A 161 15.02 11.82 -4.16
CA GLY A 161 14.60 12.15 -2.81
C GLY A 161 14.43 13.65 -2.58
N PRO A 162 13.86 14.05 -1.42
CA PRO A 162 13.78 15.45 -1.05
C PRO A 162 15.20 16.02 -1.05
N SER A 163 15.39 17.09 -1.80
CA SER A 163 16.61 17.89 -1.72
C SER A 163 16.71 18.42 -0.30
N GLU A 164 17.67 17.94 0.49
CA GLU A 164 18.17 18.74 1.63
C GLU A 164 18.82 20.00 1.04
N ALA A 165 17.98 20.99 0.75
CA ALA A 165 18.40 22.34 0.37
C ALA A 165 17.39 23.33 0.97
N SER A 166 17.24 23.31 2.29
CA SER A 166 16.86 24.45 3.13
C SER A 166 17.14 24.09 4.59
N ALA A 167 18.41 24.19 4.99
CA ALA A 167 18.81 24.41 6.38
C ALA A 167 19.59 25.72 6.41
#